data_AF-A0A972XFP5-F1
#
_entry.id   AF-A0A972XFP5-F1
#
_cell.length_a   1.000
_cell.length_b   1.000
_cell.length_c   1.000
_cell.angle_alpha   90.00
_cell.angle_beta   90.00
_cell.angle_gamma   90.00
#
_symmetry.space_group_name_H-M   'P 1'
#
loop_
_entity.id
_entity.type
_entity.pdbx_description
1 polymer ?
#
loop_
_entity_poly.entity_id
_entity_poly.type
_entity_poly.pdbx_seq_one_letter_code
_entity_poly.pdbx_strand_id
1 'polypeptide(L)' 'MKRVVDIFKRTGSHQILWTYIVNLGNDGTHPAIKDFESEAMRLAIIDKRGLEKNLIAKVRDQ' A
#
# COMPACT_ATOMS: atom_id res chain seq x y z
N MET A 1 -4.17 3.04 14.00
CA MET A 1 -3.87 4.16 13.08
C MET A 1 -4.29 3.79 11.67
N LYS A 2 -5.01 4.69 10.97
CA LYS A 2 -5.46 4.45 9.59
C LYS A 2 -4.67 5.31 8.60
N ARG A 3 -4.22 4.72 7.50
CA ARG A 3 -3.56 5.41 6.39
C ARG A 3 -4.16 4.97 5.06
N VAL A 4 -4.26 5.89 4.12
CA VAL A 4 -4.61 5.60 2.74
C VAL A 4 -3.33 5.27 2.00
N VAL A 5 -3.31 4.13 1.30
CA VAL A 5 -2.13 3.64 0.57
C VAL A 5 -2.50 3.35 -0.87
N ASP A 6 -1.79 3.99 -1.79
CA ASP A 6 -1.97 3.85 -3.22
C ASP A 6 -1.05 2.80 -3.81
N ILE A 7 -1.59 2.00 -4.72
CA ILE A 7 -0.86 1.03 -5.51
C ILE A 7 -0.67 1.58 -6.92
N PHE A 8 0.56 1.64 -7.37
CA PHE A 8 0.97 2.09 -8.70
C PHE A 8 1.60 0.93 -9.48
N LYS A 9 1.58 1.03 -10.81
CA LYS A 9 2.52 0.25 -11.63
C LYS A 9 3.92 0.83 -11.48
N ARG A 10 4.91 -0.06 -11.38
CA ARG A 10 6.33 0.29 -11.37
C ARG A 10 6.80 0.85 -12.72
N THR A 11 6.15 0.42 -13.81
CA THR A 11 6.48 0.82 -15.18
C THR A 11 5.27 1.42 -15.88
N GLY A 12 5.47 2.57 -16.55
CA GLY A 12 4.48 3.22 -17.40
C GLY A 12 3.35 3.92 -16.62
N SER A 13 3.38 5.26 -16.65
CA SER A 13 2.44 6.19 -16.01
C SER A 13 2.32 6.07 -14.48
N HIS A 14 2.37 7.20 -13.76
CA HIS A 14 2.10 7.28 -12.32
C HIS A 14 0.60 7.04 -11.99
N GLN A 15 -0.07 6.17 -12.76
CA GLN A 15 -1.48 5.88 -12.60
C GLN A 15 -1.67 4.98 -11.39
N ILE A 16 -2.58 5.42 -10.51
CA ILE A 16 -3.05 4.62 -9.38
C ILE A 16 -3.88 3.46 -9.95
N LEU A 17 -3.47 2.24 -9.62
CA LEU A 17 -4.21 1.02 -9.94
C LEU A 17 -5.30 0.74 -8.91
N TRP A 18 -5.00 1.01 -7.64
CA TRP A 18 -5.89 0.72 -6.53
C TRP A 18 -5.51 1.54 -5.30
N THR A 19 -6.45 1.72 -4.39
CA THR A 19 -6.23 2.40 -3.12
C THR A 19 -6.76 1.52 -1.99
N TYR A 20 -5.94 1.29 -0.97
CA TYR A 20 -6.31 0.60 0.26
C TYR A 20 -6.41 1.58 1.43
N ILE A 21 -7.34 1.30 2.36
CA ILE A 21 -7.31 1.90 3.70
C ILE A 21 -6.71 0.85 4.62
N VAL A 22 -5.48 1.08 5.06
CA VAL A 22 -4.73 0.16 5.93
C VAL A 22 -4.86 0.63 7.37
N ASN A 23 -5.19 -0.28 8.28
CA ASN A 23 -5.31 -0.02 9.71
C ASN A 23 -4.29 -0.85 10.49
N LEU A 24 -3.30 -0.21 11.09
CA LEU A 24 -2.24 -0.84 11.91
C LEU A 24 -2.10 -0.11 13.25
N GLY A 25 -1.54 -0.77 14.27
CA GLY A 25 -1.34 -0.16 15.60
C GLY A 25 -2.59 -0.11 16.48
N ASN A 26 -3.49 -1.08 16.33
CA ASN A 26 -4.62 -1.24 17.25
C ASN A 26 -4.23 -1.88 18.60
N ASP A 27 -3.01 -2.40 18.69
CA ASP A 27 -2.37 -3.04 19.84
C ASP A 27 -1.50 -2.07 20.67
N GLY A 28 -1.61 -0.76 20.41
CA GLY A 28 -0.77 0.26 21.06
C GLY A 28 0.60 0.44 20.42
N THR A 29 0.90 -0.25 19.31
CA THR A 29 2.12 -0.01 18.55
C THR A 29 2.03 1.26 17.70
N HIS A 30 3.20 1.81 17.35
CA HIS A 30 3.34 2.98 16.49
C HIS A 30 4.03 2.62 15.16
N PRO A 31 3.35 1.91 14.24
CA PRO A 31 3.91 1.50 12.96
C PRO A 31 4.39 2.69 12.11
N ALA A 32 5.52 2.47 11.44
CA ALA A 32 6.12 3.40 10.52
C ALA A 32 5.39 3.38 9.17
N ILE A 33 5.63 4.39 8.32
CA ILE A 33 5.07 4.49 6.96
C ILE A 33 5.29 3.19 6.16
N LYS A 34 6.50 2.63 6.26
CA LYS A 34 6.88 1.40 5.56
C LYS A 34 6.01 0.19 5.94
N ASP A 35 5.49 0.14 7.16
CA ASP A 35 4.62 -0.95 7.61
C ASP A 35 3.26 -0.89 6.89
N PHE A 36 2.72 0.32 6.69
CA PHE A 36 1.49 0.52 5.91
C PHE A 36 1.69 0.18 4.43
N GLU A 37 2.83 0.58 3.83
CA GLU A 37 3.16 0.25 2.44
C GLU A 37 3.33 -1.26 2.23
N SER A 38 3.98 -1.93 3.18
CA SER A 38 4.18 -3.39 3.14
C SER A 38 2.85 -4.13 3.25
N GLU A 39 1.97 -3.71 4.16
CA GLU A 39 0.65 -4.33 4.29
C GLU A 39 -0.22 -4.08 3.05
N ALA A 40 -0.21 -2.88 2.48
CA ALA A 40 -0.92 -2.61 1.23
C ALA A 40 -0.38 -3.43 0.06
N MET A 41 0.94 -3.64 -0.03
CA MET A 41 1.55 -4.51 -1.04
C MET A 41 1.08 -5.97 -0.86
N ARG A 42 1.07 -6.48 0.38
CA ARG A 42 0.58 -7.81 0.70
C ARG A 42 -0.87 -8.00 0.23
N LEU A 43 -1.75 -7.03 0.51
CA LEU A 43 -3.13 -7.02 0.06
C LEU A 43 -3.23 -6.98 -1.48
N ALA A 44 -2.42 -6.17 -2.15
CA ALA A 44 -2.39 -6.08 -3.60
C ALA A 44 -2.02 -7.42 -4.28
N ILE A 45 -1.11 -8.19 -3.69
CA ILE A 45 -0.71 -9.51 -4.19
C ILE A 45 -1.84 -10.52 -3.99
N ILE A 46 -2.47 -10.54 -2.81
CA ILE A 46 -3.59 -11.43 -2.49
C ILE A 46 -4.77 -11.19 -3.44
N ASP A 47 -5.09 -9.92 -3.69
CA ASP A 47 -6.16 -9.49 -4.60
C ASP A 47 -5.77 -9.63 -6.09
N LYS A 48 -4.56 -10.12 -6.40
CA LYS A 48 -4.05 -10.29 -7.77
C LYS A 48 -4.05 -8.99 -8.59
N ARG A 49 -3.77 -7.84 -7.96
CA ARG A 49 -3.69 -6.52 -8.63
C ARG A 49 -2.48 -6.39 -9.57
N GLY A 50 -1.53 -7.30 -9.47
CA GLY A 50 -0.34 -7.38 -10.31
C GLY A 50 0.72 -8.26 -9.68
N LEU A 51 1.85 -8.42 -10.37
CA LEU A 51 3.03 -9.06 -9.80
C LEU A 51 3.74 -8.06 -8.88
N GLU A 52 4.17 -8.50 -7.70
CA GLU A 52 4.86 -7.66 -6.70
C GLU A 52 5.99 -6.81 -7.32
N LYS A 53 6.84 -7.44 -8.14
CA LYS A 53 7.94 -6.75 -8.84
C LYS A 53 7.49 -5.60 -9.75
N ASN A 54 6.24 -5.61 -10.19
CA ASN A 54 5.66 -4.60 -11.08
C ASN A 54 4.78 -3.60 -10.33
N LEU A 55 4.66 -3.70 -9.01
CA LEU A 55 3.85 -2.81 -8.19
C LEU A 55 4.74 -1.94 -7.30
N ILE A 56 4.19 -0.79 -6.92
CA ILE A 56 4.70 0.10 -5.88
C ILE A 56 3.54 0.45 -4.98
N ALA A 57 3.70 0.33 -3.67
CA ALA A 57 2.77 0.85 -2.68
C ALA A 57 3.35 2.13 -2.08
N LYS A 58 2.56 3.20 -1.98
CA LYS A 58 2.94 4.41 -1.26
C LYS A 58 1.81 4.92 -0.41
N VAL A 59 2.11 5.34 0.82
CA VAL A 59 1.15 6.10 1.62
C VAL A 59 0.83 7.39 0.88
N ARG A 60 -0.47 7.72 0.78
CA ARG A 60 -0.91 9.00 0.23
C ARG A 60 -0.62 10.08 1.27
N ASP A 61 0.42 10.86 1.02
CA ASP A 61 0.63 12.11 1.76
C ASP A 61 -0.54 13.05 1.42
N GLN A 62 -1.20 13.58 2.46
CA GLN A 62 -2.28 14.55 2.35
C GLN A 62 -1.71 15.97 2.32
#